data_AF-A0A522TPA7-F1
#
_entry.id   AF-A0A522TPA7-F1
#
_cell.length_a   1.000
_cell.length_b   1.000
_cell.length_c   1.000
_cell.angle_alpha   90.00
_cell.angle_beta   90.00
_cell.angle_gamma   90.00
#
_symmetry.space_group_name_H-M   'P 1'
#
loop_
_entity.id
_entity.type
_entity.pdbx_description
1 polymer ?
#
loop_
_entity_poly.entity_id
_entity_poly.type
_entity_poly.pdbx_seq_one_letter_code
_entity_poly.pdbx_strand_id
1 'polypeptide(L)'
;MLAGSLKAFRRRVPLIVICIALVFSLAPVVWFLLTSLKDRSETFQIPPAWFFTPTLDHYKNVMGFGGKLTSLYQAGRIDNFFDAAVNSIVIAVGSTLLSTFLGTIAAFGFARFRIKWENALLAAYLLIRMVPAVSLVLPLYRLFGFLGLNDTYTGMIIAESTFQVPFVVWMMTGFIRQVPASLEESGMIDGLGRFGAMMRITLPLISSGLFATVVFNFVQAWNDFLYPLVLTSQHTQTLPVTIIGFIADGNIFWGEMAAAGILVVLPVLLFSMLAQRYVLAGATAGAVKG
;
A
#
# COMPACT_ATOMS: atom_id res chain seq x y z
N MET A 1 -27.08 11.62 -42.92
CA MET A 1 -26.87 12.53 -41.77
C MET A 1 -27.16 11.87 -40.41
N LEU A 2 -28.25 11.09 -40.25
CA LEU A 2 -28.63 10.46 -38.96
C LEU A 2 -27.65 9.39 -38.41
N ALA A 3 -26.98 8.61 -39.29
CA ALA A 3 -26.03 7.57 -38.87
C ALA A 3 -24.71 8.12 -38.27
N GLY A 4 -24.30 9.35 -38.64
CA GLY A 4 -23.12 10.01 -38.08
C GLY A 4 -23.34 10.54 -36.66
N SER A 5 -24.56 11.00 -36.37
CA SER A 5 -25.00 11.47 -35.05
C SER A 5 -25.00 10.34 -34.00
N LEU A 6 -25.50 9.15 -34.36
CA LEU A 6 -25.53 7.99 -33.46
C LEU A 6 -24.13 7.44 -33.12
N LYS A 7 -23.19 7.45 -34.08
CA LYS A 7 -21.78 7.08 -33.84
C LYS A 7 -21.06 8.10 -32.94
N ALA A 8 -21.34 9.40 -33.11
CA ALA A 8 -20.80 10.45 -32.25
C ALA A 8 -21.36 10.38 -30.82
N PHE A 9 -22.66 10.11 -30.68
CA PHE A 9 -23.31 9.91 -29.37
C PHE A 9 -22.74 8.70 -28.63
N ARG A 10 -22.58 7.56 -29.32
CA ARG A 10 -22.01 6.32 -28.75
C ARG A 10 -20.53 6.46 -28.32
N ARG A 11 -19.78 7.41 -28.92
CA ARG A 11 -18.42 7.79 -28.48
C ARG A 11 -18.39 8.79 -27.33
N ARG A 12 -19.43 9.61 -27.14
CA ARG A 12 -19.51 10.62 -26.07
C ARG A 12 -19.94 10.03 -24.73
N VAL A 13 -20.79 9.00 -24.74
CA VAL A 13 -21.22 8.30 -23.51
C VAL A 13 -20.03 7.82 -22.64
N PRO A 14 -19.03 7.08 -23.16
CA PRO A 14 -17.89 6.65 -22.34
C PRO A 14 -17.07 7.84 -21.81
N LEU A 15 -16.90 8.91 -22.59
CA LEU A 15 -16.22 10.13 -22.14
C LEU A 15 -16.98 10.79 -20.98
N ILE A 16 -18.30 10.93 -21.08
CA ILE A 16 -19.13 11.49 -20.02
C ILE A 16 -19.03 10.65 -18.75
N VAL A 17 -19.11 9.31 -18.88
CA VAL A 17 -18.96 8.39 -17.75
C VAL A 17 -17.58 8.53 -17.10
N ILE A 18 -16.50 8.60 -17.89
CA ILE A 18 -15.14 8.83 -17.39
C ILE A 18 -15.05 10.17 -16.66
N CYS A 19 -15.60 11.25 -17.22
CA CYS A 19 -15.61 12.56 -16.57
C CYS A 19 -16.37 12.54 -15.23
N ILE A 20 -17.55 11.92 -15.18
CA ILE A 20 -18.33 11.78 -13.95
C ILE A 20 -17.55 10.97 -12.91
N ALA A 21 -16.96 9.85 -13.32
CA ALA A 21 -16.13 9.02 -12.44
C ALA A 21 -14.94 9.80 -11.89
N LEU A 22 -14.22 10.56 -12.74
CA LEU A 22 -13.10 11.40 -12.32
C LEU A 22 -13.52 12.48 -11.33
N VAL A 23 -14.61 13.20 -11.60
CA VAL A 23 -15.12 14.23 -10.68
C VAL A 23 -15.49 13.60 -9.35
N PHE A 24 -16.21 12.49 -9.35
CA PHE A 24 -16.61 11.80 -8.12
C PHE A 24 -15.41 11.28 -7.32
N SER A 25 -14.41 10.69 -7.99
CA SER A 25 -13.21 10.16 -7.34
C SER A 25 -12.26 11.24 -6.82
N LEU A 26 -12.13 12.36 -7.53
CA LEU A 26 -11.21 13.44 -7.15
C LEU A 26 -11.83 14.46 -6.20
N ALA A 27 -13.15 14.61 -6.18
CA ALA A 27 -13.85 15.54 -5.29
C ALA A 27 -13.40 15.45 -3.81
N PRO A 28 -13.34 14.26 -3.15
CA PRO A 28 -12.90 14.19 -1.76
C PRO A 28 -11.42 14.55 -1.57
N VAL A 29 -10.56 14.20 -2.54
CA VAL A 29 -9.13 14.54 -2.50
C VAL A 29 -8.93 16.04 -2.65
N VAL A 30 -9.65 16.66 -3.59
CA VAL A 30 -9.64 18.13 -3.78
C VAL A 30 -10.18 18.81 -2.53
N TRP A 31 -11.26 18.29 -1.93
CA TRP A 31 -11.80 18.86 -0.69
C TRP A 31 -10.80 18.83 0.46
N PHE A 32 -10.08 17.71 0.63
CA PHE A 32 -9.00 17.60 1.60
C PHE A 32 -7.86 18.57 1.30
N LEU A 33 -7.46 18.70 0.04
CA LEU A 33 -6.43 19.65 -0.38
C LEU A 33 -6.82 21.12 -0.13
N LEU A 34 -8.08 21.48 -0.36
CA LEU A 34 -8.56 22.83 -0.04
C LEU A 34 -8.58 23.04 1.48
N THR A 35 -9.02 22.04 2.23
CA THR A 35 -9.05 22.10 3.71
C THR A 35 -7.66 22.24 4.31
N SER A 36 -6.64 21.60 3.73
CA SER A 36 -5.26 21.74 4.22
C SER A 36 -4.62 23.10 3.95
N LEU A 37 -5.23 23.91 3.08
CA LEU A 37 -4.73 25.23 2.67
C LEU A 37 -5.56 26.40 3.22
N LYS A 38 -6.73 26.14 3.82
CA LYS A 38 -7.60 27.16 4.43
C LYS A 38 -7.12 27.55 5.82
N ASP A 39 -7.52 28.72 6.29
CA ASP A 39 -7.45 29.00 7.72
C ASP A 39 -8.52 28.19 8.50
N ARG A 40 -8.29 28.00 9.81
CA ARG A 40 -9.22 27.28 10.70
C ARG A 40 -10.61 27.91 10.70
N SER A 41 -10.70 29.24 10.63
CA SER A 41 -11.99 29.95 10.61
C SER A 41 -12.78 29.71 9.32
N GLU A 42 -12.09 29.60 8.18
CA GLU A 42 -12.68 29.39 6.85
C GLU A 42 -13.08 27.93 6.61
N THR A 43 -12.47 26.99 7.32
CA THR A 43 -12.75 25.54 7.21
C THR A 43 -14.18 25.19 7.61
N PHE A 44 -14.75 25.91 8.58
CA PHE A 44 -16.11 25.68 9.10
C PHE A 44 -17.16 26.64 8.53
N GLN A 45 -16.79 27.48 7.58
CA GLN A 45 -17.70 28.48 7.03
C GLN A 45 -18.82 27.85 6.19
N ILE A 46 -20.05 28.34 6.37
CA ILE A 46 -21.21 28.00 5.56
C ILE A 46 -21.73 29.30 4.91
N PRO A 47 -21.81 29.39 3.56
CA PRO A 47 -21.41 28.39 2.57
C PRO A 47 -19.88 28.18 2.51
N PRO A 48 -19.40 27.03 1.97
CA PRO A 48 -17.96 26.77 1.89
C PRO A 48 -17.19 27.87 1.16
N ALA A 49 -16.11 28.34 1.78
CA ALA A 49 -15.20 29.29 1.14
C ALA A 49 -14.46 28.61 -0.02
N TRP A 50 -14.79 28.97 -1.25
CA TRP A 50 -14.06 28.52 -2.45
C TRP A 50 -12.89 29.45 -2.79
N PHE A 51 -12.96 30.71 -2.37
CA PHE A 51 -11.91 31.71 -2.48
C PHE A 51 -11.43 32.05 -1.07
N PHE A 52 -10.15 31.82 -0.83
CA PHE A 52 -9.48 32.03 0.45
C PHE A 52 -8.03 32.37 0.17
N THR A 53 -7.30 32.87 1.17
CA THR A 53 -5.86 33.09 1.05
C THR A 53 -5.14 31.81 1.48
N PRO A 54 -4.47 31.07 0.57
CA PRO A 54 -3.84 29.81 0.92
C PRO A 54 -2.76 30.00 1.98
N THR A 55 -2.78 29.16 3.01
CA THR A 55 -1.73 29.09 4.03
C THR A 55 -1.06 27.71 4.03
N LEU A 56 0.21 27.67 4.44
CA LEU A 56 0.97 26.44 4.67
C LEU A 56 1.16 26.16 6.16
N ASP A 57 0.45 26.88 7.02
CA ASP A 57 0.65 26.76 8.47
C ASP A 57 0.28 25.37 8.99
N HIS A 58 -0.74 24.74 8.44
CA HIS A 58 -1.08 23.34 8.75
C HIS A 58 0.06 22.38 8.39
N TYR A 59 0.73 22.57 7.25
CA TYR A 59 1.90 21.77 6.87
C TYR A 59 3.10 22.01 7.78
N LYS A 60 3.39 23.27 8.13
CA LYS A 60 4.46 23.61 9.08
C LYS A 60 4.19 22.99 10.45
N ASN A 61 2.94 23.05 10.90
CA ASN A 61 2.50 22.46 12.16
C ASN A 61 2.70 20.94 12.17
N VAL A 62 2.27 20.24 11.12
CA VAL A 62 2.42 18.78 10.97
C VAL A 62 3.90 18.36 10.89
N MET A 63 4.76 19.18 10.27
CA MET A 63 6.18 18.90 10.18
C MET A 63 6.97 19.32 11.42
N GLY A 64 6.31 19.79 12.48
CA GLY A 64 6.98 20.23 13.72
C GLY A 64 7.69 21.59 13.63
N PHE A 65 7.54 22.31 12.51
CA PHE A 65 8.07 23.67 12.33
C PHE A 65 7.13 24.76 12.84
N GLY A 66 5.89 24.40 13.21
CA GLY A 66 4.88 25.32 13.69
C GLY A 66 4.77 25.33 15.22
N GLY A 67 4.96 26.50 15.84
CA GLY A 67 4.90 26.66 17.30
C GLY A 67 3.51 26.45 17.94
N LYS A 68 2.44 26.29 17.13
CA LYS A 68 1.06 26.12 17.63
C LYS A 68 0.77 24.72 18.16
N LEU A 69 1.50 23.71 17.71
CA LEU A 69 1.24 22.29 18.03
C LEU A 69 2.32 21.64 18.90
N THR A 70 3.31 22.42 19.34
CA THR A 70 4.35 21.98 20.28
C THR A 70 3.76 21.30 21.52
N SER A 71 2.58 21.71 21.98
CA SER A 71 1.91 21.09 23.12
C SER A 71 1.39 19.67 22.85
N LEU A 72 0.96 19.33 21.62
CA LEU A 72 0.54 17.96 21.28
C LEU A 72 1.74 17.04 21.09
N TYR A 73 2.83 17.54 20.49
CA TYR A 73 4.11 16.82 20.42
C TYR A 73 4.69 16.59 21.82
N GLN A 74 4.66 17.60 22.68
CA GLN A 74 5.19 17.54 24.04
C GLN A 74 4.32 16.72 25.00
N ALA A 75 3.02 16.60 24.72
CA ALA A 75 2.11 15.70 25.44
C ALA A 75 2.22 14.23 25.03
N GLY A 76 3.14 13.88 24.12
CA GLY A 76 3.30 12.51 23.61
C GLY A 76 2.10 12.01 22.82
N ARG A 77 1.27 12.92 22.29
CA ARG A 77 0.07 12.59 21.50
C ARG A 77 0.37 12.47 20.01
N ILE A 78 1.45 13.11 19.56
CA ILE A 78 1.95 13.06 18.18
C ILE A 78 3.46 12.86 18.27
N ASP A 79 3.95 11.70 17.86
CA ASP A 79 5.39 11.54 17.61
C ASP A 79 5.77 12.36 16.39
N ASN A 80 7.00 12.87 16.36
CA ASN A 80 7.53 13.67 15.26
C ASN A 80 7.14 13.05 13.90
N PHE A 81 6.40 13.79 13.07
CA PHE A 81 5.85 13.28 11.80
C PHE A 81 6.94 12.71 10.89
N PHE A 82 8.15 13.25 10.98
CA PHE A 82 9.31 12.73 10.26
C PHE A 82 9.72 11.34 10.75
N ASP A 83 9.73 11.10 12.05
CA ASP A 83 10.07 9.80 12.63
C ASP A 83 9.00 8.76 12.26
N ALA A 84 7.73 9.14 12.30
CA ALA A 84 6.64 8.29 11.82
C ALA A 84 6.75 7.98 10.31
N ALA A 85 7.23 8.93 9.50
CA ALA A 85 7.50 8.71 8.08
C ALA A 85 8.65 7.72 7.86
N VAL A 86 9.72 7.85 8.64
CA VAL A 86 10.83 6.88 8.63
C VAL A 86 10.33 5.50 9.05
N ASN A 87 9.53 5.42 10.13
CA ASN A 87 8.92 4.18 10.60
C ASN A 87 8.09 3.51 9.51
N SER A 88 7.19 4.27 8.87
CA SER A 88 6.38 3.80 7.74
C SER A 88 7.24 3.28 6.60
N ILE A 89 8.31 3.99 6.21
CA ILE A 89 9.22 3.53 5.14
C ILE A 89 9.91 2.23 5.55
N VAL A 90 10.51 2.17 6.73
CA VAL A 90 11.28 1.01 7.22
C VAL A 90 10.38 -0.22 7.30
N ILE A 91 9.19 -0.08 7.89
CA ILE A 91 8.23 -1.18 8.04
C ILE A 91 7.70 -1.61 6.67
N ALA A 92 7.31 -0.67 5.80
CA ALA A 92 6.77 -1.01 4.48
C ALA A 92 7.82 -1.66 3.57
N VAL A 93 9.05 -1.15 3.53
CA VAL A 93 10.14 -1.76 2.76
C VAL A 93 10.54 -3.11 3.35
N GLY A 94 10.74 -3.18 4.67
CA GLY A 94 11.18 -4.40 5.34
C GLY A 94 10.18 -5.55 5.19
N SER A 95 8.90 -5.28 5.46
CA SER A 95 7.82 -6.27 5.28
C SER A 95 7.69 -6.67 3.82
N THR A 96 7.74 -5.72 2.89
CA THR A 96 7.64 -6.00 1.46
C THR A 96 8.75 -6.91 0.97
N LEU A 97 10.01 -6.62 1.34
CA LEU A 97 11.15 -7.44 0.95
C LEU A 97 11.07 -8.84 1.56
N LEU A 98 10.77 -8.93 2.87
CA LEU A 98 10.68 -10.20 3.57
C LEU A 98 9.57 -11.08 2.97
N SER A 99 8.36 -10.55 2.85
CA SER A 99 7.22 -11.30 2.34
C SER A 99 7.35 -11.62 0.85
N THR A 100 7.91 -10.72 0.03
CA THR A 100 8.21 -11.00 -1.39
C THR A 100 9.21 -12.13 -1.51
N PHE A 101 10.29 -12.10 -0.72
CA PHE A 101 11.30 -13.15 -0.73
C PHE A 101 10.72 -14.51 -0.34
N LEU A 102 10.05 -14.58 0.82
CA LEU A 102 9.45 -15.82 1.33
C LEU A 102 8.35 -16.34 0.39
N GLY A 103 7.46 -15.45 -0.04
CA GLY A 103 6.35 -15.80 -0.91
C GLY A 103 6.80 -16.23 -2.31
N THR A 104 7.87 -15.64 -2.86
CA THR A 104 8.44 -16.03 -4.15
C THR A 104 9.07 -17.42 -4.09
N ILE A 105 9.78 -17.74 -3.01
CA ILE A 105 10.35 -19.10 -2.80
C ILE A 105 9.22 -20.13 -2.73
N ALA A 106 8.18 -19.85 -1.93
CA ALA A 106 7.03 -20.73 -1.81
C ALA A 106 6.28 -20.87 -3.15
N ALA A 107 6.07 -19.77 -3.88
CA ALA A 107 5.44 -19.75 -5.19
C ALA A 107 6.22 -20.56 -6.23
N PHE A 108 7.55 -20.49 -6.23
CA PHE A 108 8.39 -21.33 -7.08
C PHE A 108 8.19 -22.81 -6.75
N GLY A 109 8.06 -23.12 -5.45
CA GLY A 109 7.74 -24.46 -4.98
C GLY A 109 6.41 -24.98 -5.56
N PHE A 110 5.33 -24.20 -5.42
CA PHE A 110 4.03 -24.51 -5.99
C PHE A 110 4.09 -24.66 -7.52
N ALA A 111 4.78 -23.75 -8.21
CA ALA A 111 4.80 -23.75 -9.68
C ALA A 111 5.66 -24.85 -10.31
N ARG A 112 6.55 -25.52 -9.55
CA ARG A 112 7.52 -26.49 -10.10
C ARG A 112 7.45 -27.89 -9.50
N PHE A 113 6.99 -28.05 -8.26
CA PHE A 113 6.86 -29.36 -7.64
C PHE A 113 5.42 -29.89 -7.70
N ARG A 114 5.28 -31.20 -7.84
CA ARG A 114 3.97 -31.86 -7.75
C ARG A 114 3.53 -31.92 -6.30
N ILE A 115 2.59 -31.05 -5.93
CA ILE A 115 2.02 -31.01 -4.58
C ILE A 115 0.62 -31.61 -4.60
N LYS A 116 0.39 -32.68 -3.83
CA LYS A 116 -0.85 -33.48 -3.84
C LYS A 116 -2.13 -32.65 -3.59
N TRP A 117 -2.03 -31.57 -2.82
CA TRP A 117 -3.15 -30.70 -2.44
C TRP A 117 -2.96 -29.25 -2.87
N GLU A 118 -2.23 -29.02 -3.95
CA GLU A 118 -1.82 -27.69 -4.41
C GLU A 118 -2.97 -26.67 -4.45
N ASN A 119 -4.05 -26.97 -5.15
CA ASN A 119 -5.17 -26.04 -5.30
C ASN A 119 -5.85 -25.72 -3.96
N ALA A 120 -5.94 -26.72 -3.07
CA ALA A 120 -6.51 -26.52 -1.73
C ALA A 120 -5.58 -25.66 -0.86
N LEU A 121 -4.26 -25.84 -0.95
CA LEU A 121 -3.28 -25.01 -0.24
C LEU A 121 -3.30 -23.57 -0.75
N LEU A 122 -3.27 -23.36 -2.07
CA LEU A 122 -3.36 -22.03 -2.67
C LEU A 122 -4.68 -21.33 -2.31
N ALA A 123 -5.80 -22.08 -2.27
CA ALA A 123 -7.08 -21.56 -1.79
C ALA A 123 -7.02 -21.21 -0.29
N ALA A 124 -6.39 -22.03 0.54
CA ALA A 124 -6.23 -21.76 1.97
C ALA A 124 -5.44 -20.46 2.23
N TYR A 125 -4.37 -20.20 1.46
CA TYR A 125 -3.65 -18.92 1.51
C TYR A 125 -4.58 -17.73 1.25
N LEU A 126 -5.47 -17.82 0.26
CA LEU A 126 -6.44 -16.77 -0.01
C LEU A 126 -7.50 -16.64 1.07
N LEU A 127 -8.00 -17.76 1.60
CA LEU A 127 -9.01 -17.78 2.66
C LEU A 127 -8.51 -17.15 3.96
N ILE A 128 -7.23 -17.33 4.29
CA ILE A 128 -6.61 -16.67 5.46
C ILE A 128 -6.69 -15.14 5.33
N ARG A 129 -6.62 -14.58 4.12
CA ARG A 129 -6.77 -13.13 3.90
C ARG A 129 -8.20 -12.63 4.07
N MET A 130 -9.20 -13.53 4.04
CA MET A 130 -10.60 -13.17 4.30
C MET A 130 -10.89 -13.10 5.80
N VAL A 131 -9.99 -13.60 6.65
CA VAL A 131 -10.07 -13.41 8.10
C VAL A 131 -9.90 -11.93 8.40
N PRO A 132 -10.81 -11.30 9.18
CA PRO A 132 -10.67 -9.91 9.56
C PRO A 132 -9.34 -9.66 10.27
N ALA A 133 -8.59 -8.65 9.84
CA ALA A 133 -7.30 -8.27 10.43
C ALA A 133 -7.39 -8.03 11.95
N VAL A 134 -8.53 -7.50 12.43
CA VAL A 134 -8.81 -7.29 13.86
C VAL A 134 -8.84 -8.58 14.68
N SER A 135 -9.21 -9.71 14.06
CA SER A 135 -9.22 -11.02 14.73
C SER A 135 -7.82 -11.57 14.94
N LEU A 136 -6.85 -11.16 14.11
CA LEU A 136 -5.46 -11.63 14.18
C LEU A 136 -4.58 -10.69 15.03
N VAL A 137 -4.88 -9.40 15.05
CA VAL A 137 -4.03 -8.40 15.72
C VAL A 137 -3.97 -8.60 17.24
N LEU A 138 -5.06 -9.01 17.89
CA LEU A 138 -5.09 -9.23 19.35
C LEU A 138 -4.24 -10.45 19.78
N PRO A 139 -4.37 -11.63 19.15
CA PRO A 139 -3.43 -12.73 19.37
C PRO A 139 -1.97 -12.36 19.11
N LEU A 140 -1.69 -11.63 18.02
CA LEU A 140 -0.35 -11.16 17.70
C LEU A 140 0.20 -10.23 18.77
N TYR A 141 -0.59 -9.28 19.27
CA TYR A 141 -0.19 -8.37 20.34
C TYR A 141 0.22 -9.11 21.62
N ARG A 142 -0.52 -10.16 22.00
CA ARG A 142 -0.17 -10.99 23.16
C ARG A 142 1.10 -11.81 22.92
N LEU A 143 1.21 -12.44 21.76
CA LEU A 143 2.38 -13.24 21.39
C LEU A 143 3.65 -12.37 21.34
N PHE A 144 3.57 -11.22 20.68
CA PHE A 144 4.69 -10.30 20.55
C PHE A 144 5.01 -9.59 21.86
N GLY A 145 4.01 -9.33 22.70
CA GLY A 145 4.23 -8.87 24.07
C GLY A 145 5.06 -9.88 24.87
N PHE A 146 4.74 -11.18 24.78
CA PHE A 146 5.52 -12.23 25.42
C PHE A 146 6.95 -12.35 24.87
N LEU A 147 7.14 -12.14 23.57
CA LEU A 147 8.45 -12.22 22.91
C LEU A 147 9.27 -10.92 22.99
N GLY A 148 8.71 -9.84 23.54
CA GLY A 148 9.35 -8.51 23.54
C GLY A 148 9.45 -7.86 22.16
N LEU A 149 8.53 -8.20 21.24
CA LEU A 149 8.47 -7.70 19.87
C LEU A 149 7.46 -6.57 19.66
N ASN A 150 6.63 -6.25 20.66
CA ASN A 150 5.76 -5.07 20.59
C ASN A 150 6.59 -3.80 20.53
N ASP A 151 6.12 -2.83 19.74
CA ASP A 151 6.79 -1.56 19.45
C ASP A 151 8.25 -1.72 18.94
N THR A 152 8.47 -2.74 18.11
CA THR A 152 9.76 -2.96 17.43
C THR A 152 9.59 -3.08 15.92
N TYR A 153 10.62 -2.67 15.17
CA TYR A 153 10.64 -2.82 13.72
C TYR A 153 10.52 -4.28 13.31
N THR A 154 11.21 -5.17 14.01
CA THR A 154 11.18 -6.62 13.75
C THR A 154 9.78 -7.19 13.94
N GLY A 155 9.11 -6.84 15.04
CA GLY A 155 7.72 -7.24 15.28
C GLY A 155 6.82 -6.76 14.15
N MET A 156 6.86 -5.47 13.82
CA MET A 156 6.03 -4.91 12.76
C MET A 156 6.30 -5.54 11.38
N ILE A 157 7.56 -5.71 10.99
CA ILE A 157 7.94 -6.34 9.72
C ILE A 157 7.39 -7.77 9.63
N ILE A 158 7.48 -8.54 10.73
CA ILE A 158 6.94 -9.90 10.79
C ILE A 158 5.41 -9.88 10.72
N ALA A 159 4.75 -9.00 11.49
CA ALA A 159 3.29 -8.89 11.52
C ALA A 159 2.72 -8.60 10.13
N GLU A 160 3.21 -7.54 9.48
CA GLU A 160 2.83 -7.18 8.11
C GLU A 160 3.06 -8.34 7.14
N SER A 161 4.22 -9.01 7.25
CA SER A 161 4.55 -10.15 6.40
C SER A 161 3.55 -11.30 6.50
N THR A 162 2.89 -11.51 7.66
CA THR A 162 1.89 -12.57 7.81
C THR A 162 0.68 -12.38 6.88
N PHE A 163 0.29 -11.15 6.61
CA PHE A 163 -0.83 -10.83 5.73
C PHE A 163 -0.41 -10.74 4.26
N GLN A 164 0.83 -10.30 4.03
CA GLN A 164 1.41 -10.10 2.70
C GLN A 164 1.83 -11.41 2.01
N VAL A 165 2.47 -12.34 2.73
CA VAL A 165 2.99 -13.60 2.16
C VAL A 165 1.92 -14.38 1.37
N PRO A 166 0.68 -14.58 1.87
CA PRO A 166 -0.34 -15.28 1.11
C PRO A 166 -0.66 -14.65 -0.24
N PHE A 167 -0.68 -13.32 -0.31
CA PHE A 167 -0.88 -12.60 -1.56
C PHE A 167 0.30 -12.81 -2.52
N VAL A 168 1.53 -12.66 -2.02
CA VAL A 168 2.74 -12.87 -2.82
C VAL A 168 2.77 -14.29 -3.37
N VAL A 169 2.50 -15.31 -2.55
CA VAL A 169 2.47 -16.72 -2.98
C VAL A 169 1.51 -16.90 -4.14
N TRP A 170 0.28 -16.41 -3.99
CA TRP A 170 -0.75 -16.53 -5.02
C TRP A 170 -0.34 -15.81 -6.33
N MET A 171 0.07 -14.54 -6.21
CA MET A 171 0.41 -13.69 -7.34
C MET A 171 1.62 -14.22 -8.11
N MET A 172 2.70 -14.55 -7.39
CA MET A 172 3.94 -15.05 -7.97
C MET A 172 3.78 -16.46 -8.55
N THR A 173 2.92 -17.32 -7.98
CA THR A 173 2.64 -18.64 -8.57
C THR A 173 2.02 -18.47 -9.96
N GLY A 174 1.09 -17.52 -10.11
CA GLY A 174 0.48 -17.18 -11.40
C GLY A 174 1.48 -16.70 -12.44
N PHE A 175 2.46 -15.88 -12.05
CA PHE A 175 3.52 -15.40 -12.95
C PHE A 175 4.54 -16.49 -13.29
N ILE A 176 5.05 -17.22 -12.29
CA ILE A 176 6.09 -18.25 -12.49
C ILE A 176 5.59 -19.37 -13.41
N ARG A 177 4.31 -19.73 -13.33
CA ARG A 177 3.69 -20.74 -14.21
C ARG A 177 3.67 -20.33 -15.70
N GLN A 178 3.79 -19.05 -16.02
CA GLN A 178 3.85 -18.58 -17.41
C GLN A 178 5.23 -18.82 -18.04
N VAL A 179 6.27 -19.01 -17.22
CA VAL A 179 7.61 -19.34 -17.69
C VAL A 179 7.67 -20.84 -18.01
N PRO A 180 8.02 -21.24 -19.25
CA PRO A 180 8.20 -22.64 -19.60
C PRO A 180 9.28 -23.31 -18.73
N ALA A 181 8.96 -24.43 -18.10
CA ALA A 181 9.90 -25.16 -17.26
C ALA A 181 11.16 -25.60 -18.02
N SER A 182 11.05 -25.82 -19.34
CA SER A 182 12.18 -26.19 -20.20
C SER A 182 13.32 -25.17 -20.19
N LEU A 183 13.02 -23.87 -20.01
CA LEU A 183 14.07 -22.84 -19.92
C LEU A 183 14.92 -23.03 -18.65
N GLU A 184 14.27 -23.35 -17.54
CA GLU A 184 14.95 -23.65 -16.28
C GLU A 184 15.73 -24.96 -16.38
N GLU A 185 15.18 -25.98 -17.04
CA GLU A 185 15.83 -27.26 -17.31
C GLU A 185 17.10 -27.09 -18.16
N SER A 186 17.06 -26.27 -19.21
CA SER A 186 18.26 -25.94 -20.00
C SER A 186 19.34 -25.29 -19.13
N GLY A 187 18.96 -24.32 -18.30
CA GLY A 187 19.93 -23.71 -17.37
C GLY A 187 20.50 -24.69 -16.35
N MET A 188 19.70 -25.68 -15.92
CA MET A 188 20.18 -26.74 -15.02
C MET A 188 21.15 -27.71 -15.71
N ILE A 189 20.96 -27.99 -17.00
CA ILE A 189 21.94 -28.74 -17.82
C ILE A 189 23.26 -27.97 -17.92
N ASP A 190 23.20 -26.64 -18.01
CA ASP A 190 24.37 -25.74 -18.04
C ASP A 190 25.03 -25.53 -16.64
N GLY A 191 24.59 -26.26 -15.62
CA GLY A 191 25.21 -26.27 -14.28
C GLY A 191 24.56 -25.35 -13.26
N LEU A 192 23.42 -24.71 -13.56
CA LEU A 192 22.66 -24.01 -12.53
C LEU A 192 21.96 -25.01 -11.59
N GLY A 193 22.04 -24.77 -10.28
CA GLY A 193 21.10 -25.40 -9.34
C GLY A 193 19.68 -24.84 -9.52
N ARG A 194 18.66 -25.49 -8.95
CA ARG A 194 17.25 -25.03 -9.03
C ARG A 194 17.05 -23.59 -8.57
N PHE A 195 17.66 -23.21 -7.44
CA PHE A 195 17.62 -21.83 -6.96
C PHE A 195 18.34 -20.86 -7.91
N GLY A 196 19.42 -21.31 -8.54
CA GLY A 196 20.13 -20.56 -9.58
C GLY A 196 19.27 -20.34 -10.83
N ALA A 197 18.54 -21.37 -11.27
CA ALA A 197 17.58 -21.27 -12.37
C ALA A 197 16.44 -20.29 -12.03
N MET A 198 15.87 -20.36 -10.82
CA MET A 198 14.88 -19.39 -10.35
C MET A 198 15.40 -17.95 -10.44
N MET A 199 16.58 -17.69 -9.85
CA MET A 199 17.14 -16.34 -9.77
C MET A 199 17.61 -15.78 -11.11
N ARG A 200 18.18 -16.61 -11.99
CA ARG A 200 18.82 -16.16 -13.25
C ARG A 200 17.93 -16.29 -14.48
N ILE A 201 16.87 -17.10 -14.43
CA ILE A 201 15.99 -17.36 -15.57
C ILE A 201 14.58 -16.90 -15.24
N THR A 202 13.97 -17.47 -14.19
CA THR A 202 12.56 -17.24 -13.88
C THR A 202 12.29 -15.79 -13.46
N LEU A 203 13.01 -15.26 -12.46
CA LEU A 203 12.76 -13.91 -11.94
C LEU A 203 12.95 -12.79 -12.98
N PRO A 204 14.02 -12.79 -13.82
CA PRO A 204 14.15 -11.80 -14.89
C PRO A 204 12.99 -11.84 -15.88
N LEU A 205 12.51 -13.03 -16.26
CA LEU A 205 11.41 -13.21 -17.21
C LEU A 205 10.06 -12.73 -16.66
N ILE A 206 9.85 -12.80 -15.34
CA ILE A 206 8.62 -12.31 -14.67
C ILE A 206 8.82 -10.98 -13.97
N SER A 207 9.89 -10.24 -14.28
CA SER A 207 10.28 -9.02 -13.57
C SER A 207 9.18 -7.96 -13.50
N SER A 208 8.34 -7.83 -14.53
CA SER A 208 7.17 -6.95 -14.50
C SER A 208 6.13 -7.37 -13.45
N GLY A 209 5.85 -8.67 -13.36
CA GLY A 209 4.96 -9.25 -12.35
C GLY A 209 5.53 -9.18 -10.93
N LEU A 210 6.83 -9.41 -10.78
CA LEU A 210 7.53 -9.22 -9.51
C LEU A 210 7.45 -7.77 -9.04
N PHE A 211 7.71 -6.80 -9.92
CA PHE A 211 7.63 -5.38 -9.59
C PHE A 211 6.21 -4.96 -9.21
N ALA A 212 5.19 -5.41 -9.97
CA ALA A 212 3.79 -5.15 -9.66
C ALA A 212 3.41 -5.71 -8.27
N THR A 213 3.88 -6.91 -7.94
CA THR A 213 3.67 -7.55 -6.64
C THR A 213 4.33 -6.75 -5.51
N VAL A 214 5.60 -6.36 -5.69
CA VAL A 214 6.36 -5.54 -4.73
C VAL A 214 5.66 -4.21 -4.45
N VAL A 215 5.23 -3.48 -5.49
CA VAL A 215 4.58 -2.18 -5.29
C VAL A 215 3.22 -2.34 -4.61
N PHE A 216 2.42 -3.32 -5.01
CA PHE A 216 1.13 -3.57 -4.35
C PHE A 216 1.32 -3.86 -2.85
N ASN A 217 2.33 -4.66 -2.53
CA ASN A 217 2.64 -5.05 -1.17
C ASN A 217 3.17 -3.88 -0.33
N PHE A 218 4.04 -3.05 -0.92
CA PHE A 218 4.51 -1.81 -0.32
C PHE A 218 3.34 -0.85 -0.02
N VAL A 219 2.46 -0.64 -0.99
CA VAL A 219 1.29 0.24 -0.83
C VAL A 219 0.34 -0.31 0.25
N GLN A 220 0.25 -1.63 0.40
CA GLN A 220 -0.54 -2.23 1.48
C GLN A 220 0.04 -1.90 2.86
N ALA A 221 1.33 -2.18 3.11
CA ALA A 221 1.95 -1.86 4.40
C ALA A 221 2.04 -0.36 4.67
N TRP A 222 2.24 0.46 3.64
CA TRP A 222 2.24 1.92 3.77
C TRP A 222 0.91 2.47 4.29
N ASN A 223 -0.20 1.88 3.82
CA ASN A 223 -1.55 2.28 4.18
C ASN A 223 -2.07 1.54 5.41
N ASP A 224 -1.32 0.59 5.98
CA ASP A 224 -1.85 -0.16 7.11
C ASP A 224 -1.97 0.73 8.33
N PHE A 225 -3.13 0.59 8.96
CA PHE A 225 -3.53 1.37 10.11
C PHE A 225 -3.72 0.48 11.33
N LEU A 226 -4.31 -0.70 11.14
CA LEU A 226 -4.79 -1.51 12.25
C LEU A 226 -3.67 -2.22 13.00
N TYR A 227 -2.67 -2.77 12.29
CA TYR A 227 -1.56 -3.45 12.93
C TYR A 227 -0.68 -2.46 13.68
N PRO A 228 -0.23 -1.34 13.06
CA PRO A 228 0.53 -0.32 13.78
C PRO A 228 -0.23 0.25 14.98
N LEU A 229 -1.53 0.53 14.86
CA LEU A 229 -2.34 1.09 15.96
C LEU A 229 -2.31 0.23 17.22
N VAL A 230 -2.24 -1.10 17.06
CA VAL A 230 -2.31 -2.05 18.18
C VAL A 230 -0.93 -2.53 18.63
N LEU A 231 0.01 -2.72 17.71
CA LEU A 231 1.31 -3.33 17.97
C LEU A 231 2.43 -2.33 18.26
N THR A 232 2.24 -1.04 17.96
CA THR A 232 3.26 -0.01 18.14
C THR A 232 2.91 0.93 19.30
N SER A 233 3.91 1.65 19.79
CA SER A 233 3.73 2.76 20.74
C SER A 233 4.53 3.97 20.28
N GLN A 234 5.56 4.42 21.01
CA GLN A 234 6.34 5.62 20.67
C GLN A 234 7.44 5.35 19.65
N HIS A 235 8.01 4.14 19.61
CA HIS A 235 9.23 3.90 18.85
C HIS A 235 8.96 3.61 17.37
N THR A 236 7.86 2.94 17.07
CA THR A 236 7.58 2.41 15.73
C THR A 236 6.23 2.82 15.15
N GLN A 237 5.62 3.88 15.70
CA GLN A 237 4.35 4.41 15.21
C GLN A 237 4.46 4.83 13.73
N THR A 238 3.48 4.45 12.92
CA THR A 238 3.44 4.75 11.48
C THR A 238 2.60 6.00 11.19
N LEU A 239 2.83 6.60 10.03
CA LEU A 239 2.09 7.78 9.56
C LEU A 239 0.57 7.64 9.58
N PRO A 240 -0.06 6.52 9.16
CA PRO A 240 -1.51 6.40 9.26
C PRO A 240 -2.05 6.52 10.69
N VAL A 241 -1.27 6.09 11.69
CA VAL A 241 -1.67 6.15 13.11
C VAL A 241 -1.54 7.57 13.65
N THR A 242 -0.50 8.32 13.27
CA THR A 242 -0.29 9.69 13.76
C THR A 242 -1.43 10.64 13.37
N ILE A 243 -2.19 10.33 12.31
CA ILE A 243 -3.37 11.10 11.90
C ILE A 243 -4.43 11.16 13.02
N ILE A 244 -4.56 10.11 13.84
CA ILE A 244 -5.50 10.11 14.97
C ILE A 244 -5.12 11.17 16.02
N GLY A 245 -3.83 11.48 16.16
CA GLY A 245 -3.34 12.48 17.11
C GLY A 245 -3.89 13.90 16.88
N PHE A 246 -4.45 14.17 15.69
CA PHE A 246 -5.16 15.42 15.39
C PHE A 246 -6.61 15.47 15.91
N ILE A 247 -7.05 14.43 16.62
CA ILE A 247 -8.29 14.39 17.40
C ILE A 247 -7.91 14.51 18.87
N ALA A 248 -8.20 15.65 19.49
CA ALA A 248 -7.81 15.93 20.87
C ALA A 248 -8.92 16.64 21.64
N ASP A 249 -9.31 16.10 22.81
CA ASP A 249 -10.15 16.71 23.85
C ASP A 249 -11.29 17.61 23.30
N GLY A 250 -12.21 17.01 22.53
CA GLY A 250 -13.40 17.69 21.99
C GLY A 250 -13.14 18.59 20.77
N ASN A 251 -11.89 18.67 20.29
CA ASN A 251 -11.53 19.38 19.08
C ASN A 251 -10.91 18.45 18.03
N ILE A 252 -11.22 18.71 16.77
CA ILE A 252 -10.59 18.07 15.62
C ILE A 252 -9.84 19.15 14.85
N PHE A 253 -8.53 18.94 14.66
CA PHE A 253 -7.67 19.81 13.88
C PHE A 253 -7.77 19.46 12.39
N TRP A 254 -8.91 19.80 11.77
CA TRP A 254 -9.21 19.40 10.38
C TRP A 254 -8.18 19.84 9.36
N GLY A 255 -7.61 21.04 9.51
CA GLY A 255 -6.58 21.56 8.60
C GLY A 255 -5.30 20.74 8.67
N GLU A 256 -4.80 20.47 9.88
CA GLU A 256 -3.63 19.62 10.10
C GLU A 256 -3.86 18.16 9.73
N MET A 257 -5.03 17.60 10.08
CA MET A 257 -5.42 16.25 9.68
C MET A 257 -5.48 16.13 8.16
N ALA A 258 -6.00 17.14 7.46
CA ALA A 258 -6.02 17.18 6.01
C ALA A 258 -4.62 17.31 5.42
N ALA A 259 -3.77 18.19 5.96
CA ALA A 259 -2.38 18.34 5.55
C ALA A 259 -1.59 17.05 5.71
N ALA A 260 -1.70 16.38 6.87
CA ALA A 260 -1.11 15.07 7.13
C ALA A 260 -1.62 14.02 6.14
N GLY A 261 -2.94 13.95 5.91
CA GLY A 261 -3.52 13.03 4.92
C GLY A 261 -2.97 13.23 3.51
N ILE A 262 -2.82 14.48 3.05
CA ILE A 262 -2.21 14.80 1.75
C ILE A 262 -0.76 14.31 1.70
N LEU A 263 0.03 14.56 2.75
CA LEU A 263 1.43 14.09 2.82
C LEU A 263 1.53 12.55 2.78
N VAL A 264 0.61 11.84 3.44
CA VAL A 264 0.57 10.36 3.44
C VAL A 264 0.20 9.78 2.08
N VAL A 265 -0.66 10.47 1.31
CA VAL A 265 -1.10 10.03 -0.02
C VAL A 265 -0.01 10.23 -1.10
N LEU A 266 0.86 11.23 -0.96
CA LEU A 266 1.87 11.56 -1.97
C LEU A 266 2.79 10.38 -2.33
N PRO A 267 3.40 9.65 -1.36
CA PRO A 267 4.22 8.47 -1.69
C PRO A 267 3.43 7.39 -2.41
N VAL A 268 2.19 7.12 -2.01
CA VAL A 268 1.33 6.12 -2.66
C VAL A 268 1.09 6.47 -4.13
N LEU A 269 0.80 7.74 -4.43
CA LEU A 269 0.63 8.21 -5.81
C LEU A 269 1.93 8.02 -6.61
N LEU A 270 3.07 8.42 -6.04
CA LEU A 270 4.38 8.27 -6.68
C LEU A 270 4.68 6.80 -7.01
N PHE A 271 4.54 5.89 -6.04
CA PHE A 271 4.79 4.47 -6.26
C PHE A 271 3.78 3.84 -7.22
N SER A 272 2.51 4.25 -7.15
CA SER A 272 1.48 3.77 -8.08
C SER A 272 1.78 4.19 -9.52
N MET A 273 2.20 5.44 -9.75
CA MET A 273 2.63 5.92 -11.07
C MET A 273 3.84 5.14 -11.60
N LEU A 274 4.82 4.86 -10.73
CA LEU A 274 5.98 4.02 -11.09
C LEU A 274 5.58 2.58 -11.41
N ALA A 275 4.56 2.03 -10.76
CA ALA A 275 4.03 0.69 -11.04
C ALA A 275 3.22 0.58 -12.31
N GLN A 276 2.49 1.62 -12.72
CA GLN A 276 1.60 1.59 -13.88
C GLN A 276 2.29 1.06 -15.14
N ARG A 277 3.54 1.46 -15.43
CA ARG A 277 4.28 0.97 -16.60
C ARG A 277 4.54 -0.54 -16.59
N TYR A 278 4.71 -1.13 -15.41
CA TYR A 278 4.99 -2.56 -15.25
C TYR A 278 3.72 -3.39 -15.18
N VAL A 279 2.68 -2.89 -14.52
CA VAL A 279 1.35 -3.50 -14.50
C VAL A 279 0.78 -3.59 -15.91
N LEU A 280 0.91 -2.51 -16.71
CA LEU A 280 0.46 -2.49 -18.11
C LEU A 280 1.26 -3.47 -18.98
N ALA A 281 2.60 -3.53 -18.82
CA ALA A 281 3.44 -4.47 -19.55
C ALA A 281 3.11 -5.94 -19.24
N GLY A 282 2.85 -6.26 -17.96
CA GLY A 282 2.44 -7.60 -17.52
C GLY A 282 1.04 -7.99 -18.01
N ALA A 283 0.08 -7.06 -18.01
CA ALA A 283 -1.27 -7.29 -18.51
C ALA A 283 -1.31 -7.55 -20.02
N THR A 284 -0.48 -6.84 -20.81
CA THR A 284 -0.41 -7.04 -22.26
C THR A 284 0.26 -8.36 -22.66
N ALA A 285 1.24 -8.86 -21.88
CA ALA A 285 1.89 -10.14 -22.18
C ALA A 285 0.93 -11.35 -22.03
N GLY A 286 -0.04 -11.25 -21.11
CA GLY A 286 -1.08 -12.28 -20.92
C GLY A 286 -2.26 -12.19 -21.89
N ALA A 287 -2.56 -10.99 -22.42
CA ALA A 287 -3.73 -10.75 -23.27
C ALA A 287 -3.56 -11.13 -24.75
N VAL A 288 -2.32 -11.33 -25.24
CA VAL A 288 -2.03 -11.64 -26.66
C VAL A 288 -2.17 -13.15 -26.98
N LYS A 289 -2.67 -13.96 -26.04
CA LYS A 289 -2.93 -15.40 -26.25
C LYS A 289 -4.43 -15.75 -26.27
N GLY A 290 -5.24 -14.87 -26.84
CA GLY A 290 -6.66 -15.10 -27.16
C GLY A 290 -6.90 -15.08 -28.67
#